data_AF-W1X770-F1
#
_entry.id   AF-W1X770-F1
#
_cell.length_a   1.000
_cell.length_b   1.000
_cell.length_c   1.000
_cell.angle_alpha   90.00
_cell.angle_beta   90.00
_cell.angle_gamma   90.00
#
_symmetry.space_group_name_H-M   'P 1'
#
loop_
_entity.id
_entity.type
_entity.pdbx_description
1 polymer ?
#
loop_
_entity_poly.entity_id
_entity_poly.type
_entity_poly.pdbx_seq_one_letter_code
_entity_poly.pdbx_strand_id
1 'polypeptide(L)'
;VADVNLWFLENGVSGIFNLGTGRAESFQAVADATLAYHKKGQIEYIPFPDKLKGRYQAFTQADLTNLRAAGYDKPFKTVAEGVTEYMAWLNRDA
;
A
#
# COMPACT_ATOMS: atom_id res chain seq x y z
N VAL A 1 -6.72 2.56 -5.21
CA VAL A 1 -6.91 1.76 -6.45
C VAL A 1 -8.20 2.13 -7.16
N ALA A 2 -9.36 2.05 -6.48
CA ALA A 2 -10.66 2.40 -7.06
C ALA A 2 -10.67 3.82 -7.67
N ASP A 3 -10.22 4.83 -6.91
CA ASP A 3 -10.22 6.23 -7.38
C ASP A 3 -9.46 6.45 -8.70
N VAL A 4 -8.35 5.74 -8.90
CA VAL A 4 -7.56 5.85 -10.13
C VAL A 4 -8.29 5.20 -11.30
N ASN A 5 -8.93 4.05 -11.10
CA ASN A 5 -9.72 3.39 -12.14
C ASN A 5 -10.92 4.24 -12.56
N LEU A 6 -11.64 4.81 -11.58
CA LEU A 6 -12.76 5.71 -11.85
C LEU A 6 -12.29 6.95 -12.61
N TRP A 7 -11.15 7.52 -12.24
CA TRP A 7 -10.58 8.65 -12.95
C TRP A 7 -10.23 8.31 -14.41
N PHE A 8 -9.62 7.16 -14.69
CA PHE A 8 -9.35 6.74 -16.09
C PHE A 8 -10.64 6.50 -16.89
N LEU A 9 -11.67 5.93 -16.26
CA LEU A 9 -13.00 5.74 -16.87
C LEU A 9 -13.63 7.09 -17.27
N GLU A 10 -13.50 8.11 -16.43
CA GLU A 10 -14.07 9.44 -16.66
C GLU A 10 -13.30 10.28 -17.69
N ASN A 11 -11.99 10.07 -17.84
CA ASN A 11 -11.11 10.96 -18.61
C ASN A 11 -10.65 10.40 -19.96
N GLY A 12 -10.97 9.14 -20.28
CA GLY A 12 -10.67 8.55 -21.60
C GLY A 12 -9.17 8.42 -21.93
N VAL A 13 -8.29 8.51 -20.93
CA VAL A 13 -6.84 8.37 -21.09
C VAL A 13 -6.49 6.89 -21.21
N SER A 14 -5.64 6.53 -22.17
CA SER A 14 -5.18 5.15 -22.40
C SER A 14 -3.66 5.04 -22.24
N GLY A 15 -3.18 3.89 -21.77
CA GLY A 15 -1.76 3.62 -21.58
C GLY A 15 -1.49 2.60 -20.48
N ILE A 16 -0.22 2.35 -20.21
CA ILE A 16 0.24 1.51 -19.09
C ILE A 16 0.85 2.42 -18.03
N PHE A 17 0.30 2.37 -16.81
CA PHE A 17 0.69 3.25 -15.71
C PHE A 17 1.06 2.43 -14.47
N ASN A 18 2.15 2.82 -13.82
CA ASN A 18 2.44 2.34 -12.46
C ASN A 18 1.39 2.89 -11.50
N LEU A 19 0.94 2.04 -10.57
CA LEU A 19 -0.02 2.42 -9.54
C LEU A 19 0.52 2.05 -8.16
N GLY A 20 0.94 3.07 -7.42
CA GLY A 20 1.37 2.97 -6.03
C GLY A 20 1.35 4.36 -5.37
N THR A 21 1.81 4.45 -4.13
CA THR A 21 1.82 5.73 -3.39
C THR A 21 2.99 6.65 -3.79
N GLY A 22 4.00 6.10 -4.47
CA GLY A 22 5.28 6.77 -4.74
C GLY A 22 6.20 6.86 -3.52
N ARG A 23 5.77 6.33 -2.37
CA ARG A 23 6.52 6.32 -1.10
C ARG A 23 6.67 4.88 -0.64
N ALA A 24 7.90 4.39 -0.59
CA ALA A 24 8.17 3.07 -0.02
C ALA A 24 8.07 3.15 1.51
N GLU A 25 7.38 2.18 2.10
CA GLU A 25 7.29 1.99 3.54
C GLU A 25 7.63 0.52 3.84
N SER A 26 8.28 0.27 4.97
CA SER A 26 8.75 -1.07 5.33
C SER A 26 7.62 -1.96 5.83
N PHE A 27 7.84 -3.28 5.84
CA PHE A 27 6.94 -4.20 6.56
C PHE A 27 6.85 -3.89 8.05
N GLN A 28 7.88 -3.28 8.63
CA GLN A 28 7.85 -2.81 10.02
C GLN A 28 6.75 -1.77 10.23
N ALA A 29 6.59 -0.80 9.30
CA ALA A 29 5.53 0.20 9.40
C ALA A 29 4.12 -0.41 9.41
N VAL A 30 3.91 -1.49 8.63
CA VAL A 30 2.66 -2.25 8.64
C VAL A 30 2.44 -2.94 10.00
N ALA A 31 3.48 -3.59 10.53
CA ALA A 31 3.43 -4.28 11.82
C ALA A 31 3.16 -3.30 12.97
N ASP A 32 3.86 -2.16 12.98
CA ASP A 32 3.70 -1.10 13.97
C ASP A 32 2.29 -0.50 13.94
N ALA A 33 1.76 -0.19 12.74
CA ALA A 33 0.40 0.33 12.59
C ALA A 33 -0.67 -0.68 13.07
N THR A 34 -0.45 -1.96 12.80
CA THR A 34 -1.34 -3.04 13.25
C THR A 34 -1.29 -3.20 14.78
N LEU A 35 -0.10 -3.18 15.37
CA LEU A 35 0.07 -3.26 16.83
C LEU A 35 -0.53 -2.03 17.53
N ALA A 36 -0.32 -0.83 16.96
CA ALA A 36 -0.88 0.41 17.47
C ALA A 36 -2.42 0.39 17.49
N TYR A 37 -3.06 -0.21 16.48
CA TYR A 37 -4.51 -0.40 16.44
C TYR A 37 -4.99 -1.31 17.58
N HIS A 38 -4.38 -2.50 17.74
CA HIS A 38 -4.81 -3.47 18.75
C HIS A 38 -4.42 -3.09 20.18
N LYS A 39 -3.40 -2.25 20.36
CA LYS A 39 -2.85 -1.81 21.66
C LYS A 39 -2.38 -2.96 22.57
N LYS A 40 -2.19 -4.15 22.00
CA LYS A 40 -1.75 -5.36 22.69
C LYS A 40 -1.04 -6.30 21.73
N GLY A 41 -0.13 -7.11 22.26
CA GLY A 41 0.69 -8.05 21.49
C GLY A 41 2.15 -7.59 21.36
N GLN A 42 2.93 -8.34 20.59
CA GLN A 42 4.33 -8.07 20.32
C GLN A 42 4.66 -8.41 18.86
N ILE A 43 5.71 -7.79 18.32
CA ILE A 43 6.22 -8.08 16.97
C ILE A 43 7.32 -9.13 17.10
N GLU A 44 7.18 -10.23 16.36
CA GLU A 44 8.16 -11.31 16.28
C GLU A 44 8.72 -11.41 14.86
N TYR A 45 10.00 -11.75 14.74
CA TYR A 45 10.67 -11.92 13.46
C TYR A 45 11.00 -13.38 13.26
N ILE A 46 10.68 -13.90 12.08
CA ILE A 46 11.02 -15.26 11.68
C ILE A 46 12.19 -15.25 10.68
N PRO A 47 13.03 -16.30 10.66
CA PRO A 47 14.03 -16.45 9.61
C PRO A 47 13.40 -16.45 8.22
N PHE A 48 14.06 -15.78 7.27
CA PHE A 48 13.56 -15.71 5.90
C PHE A 48 13.55 -17.10 5.25
N PRO A 49 12.43 -17.57 4.67
CA PRO A 49 12.36 -18.90 4.06
C PRO A 49 13.33 -19.07 2.88
N ASP A 50 14.20 -20.08 2.93
CA ASP A 50 15.23 -20.31 1.91
C ASP A 50 14.66 -20.43 0.49
N LYS A 51 13.51 -21.09 0.35
CA LYS A 51 12.83 -21.29 -0.95
C LYS A 51 12.38 -19.99 -1.64
N LEU A 52 12.31 -18.88 -0.92
CA LEU A 52 11.94 -17.57 -1.47
C LEU A 52 13.15 -16.76 -1.93
N LYS A 53 14.37 -17.18 -1.61
CA LYS A 53 15.60 -16.49 -2.03
C LYS A 53 15.66 -16.45 -3.56
N GLY A 54 15.93 -15.26 -4.11
CA GLY A 54 15.96 -15.02 -5.56
C GLY A 54 14.60 -14.88 -6.25
N ARG A 55 13.48 -15.07 -5.52
CA ARG A 55 12.10 -14.88 -6.04
C ARG A 55 11.28 -13.90 -5.19
N TYR A 56 11.95 -13.16 -4.32
CA TYR A 56 11.34 -12.22 -3.39
C TYR A 56 11.82 -10.81 -3.66
N GLN A 57 10.89 -9.88 -3.77
CA GLN A 57 11.19 -8.48 -3.93
C GLN A 57 11.34 -7.83 -2.55
N ALA A 58 12.57 -7.42 -2.22
CA ALA A 58 12.85 -6.78 -0.93
C ALA A 58 12.45 -5.29 -0.88
N PHE A 59 12.26 -4.66 -2.05
CA PHE A 59 11.95 -3.23 -2.16
C PHE A 59 11.09 -2.93 -3.40
N THR A 60 10.07 -2.10 -3.21
CA THR A 60 9.16 -1.59 -4.25
C THR A 60 8.90 -0.11 -4.02
N GLN A 61 8.99 0.71 -5.06
CA GLN A 61 8.52 2.09 -5.05
C GLN A 61 8.01 2.45 -6.43
N ALA A 62 6.74 2.83 -6.53
CA ALA A 62 6.16 3.19 -7.82
C ALA A 62 6.72 4.54 -8.30
N ASP A 63 7.24 4.58 -9.52
CA ASP A 63 7.45 5.84 -10.23
C ASP A 63 6.10 6.33 -10.77
N LEU A 64 5.63 7.46 -10.25
CA LEU A 64 4.33 8.04 -10.60
C LEU A 64 4.41 9.09 -11.71
N THR A 65 5.58 9.33 -12.30
CA THR A 65 5.79 10.38 -13.31
C THR A 65 4.72 10.34 -14.41
N ASN A 66 4.46 9.17 -15.00
CA ASN A 66 3.47 9.02 -16.06
C ASN A 66 2.03 9.19 -15.56
N LEU A 67 1.71 8.72 -14.35
CA LEU A 67 0.37 8.88 -13.78
C LEU A 67 0.07 10.35 -13.48
N ARG A 68 1.06 11.09 -12.95
CA ARG A 68 0.94 12.52 -12.68
C ARG A 68 0.88 13.33 -13.98
N ALA A 69 1.69 12.99 -14.98
CA ALA A 69 1.63 13.62 -16.30
C ALA A 69 0.30 13.40 -17.03
N ALA A 70 -0.37 12.26 -16.79
CA ALA A 70 -1.69 11.99 -17.33
C ALA A 70 -2.80 12.87 -16.72
N GLY A 71 -2.59 13.40 -15.50
CA GLY A 71 -3.52 14.33 -14.84
C GLY A 71 -4.15 13.81 -13.54
N TYR A 72 -3.82 12.60 -13.07
CA TYR A 72 -4.27 12.15 -11.74
C TYR A 72 -3.38 12.77 -10.66
N ASP A 73 -3.88 13.76 -9.93
CA ASP A 73 -3.15 14.53 -8.92
C ASP A 73 -3.55 14.22 -7.47
N LYS A 74 -4.66 13.50 -7.25
CA LYS A 74 -5.15 13.15 -5.92
C LYS A 74 -4.07 12.45 -5.07
N PRO A 75 -4.03 12.71 -3.75
CA PRO A 75 -3.09 12.08 -2.84
C PRO A 75 -3.40 10.59 -2.67
N PHE A 76 -2.40 9.83 -2.22
CA PHE A 76 -2.57 8.45 -1.77
C PHE A 76 -2.42 8.39 -0.25
N LYS A 77 -3.19 7.50 0.39
CA LYS A 77 -3.03 7.16 1.80
C LYS A 77 -1.62 6.61 2.07
N THR A 78 -1.10 6.90 3.24
CA THR A 78 0.07 6.24 3.83
C THR A 78 -0.28 4.84 4.31
N VAL A 79 0.73 4.02 4.63
CA VAL A 79 0.50 2.71 5.27
C VAL A 79 -0.24 2.88 6.59
N ALA A 80 0.15 3.84 7.44
CA ALA A 80 -0.47 4.05 8.73
C ALA A 80 -1.98 4.37 8.62
N GLU A 81 -2.36 5.27 7.71
CA GLU A 81 -3.77 5.60 7.46
C GLU A 81 -4.55 4.38 6.93
N GLY A 82 -4.02 3.74 5.88
CA GLY A 82 -4.69 2.61 5.24
C GLY A 82 -4.85 1.40 6.16
N VAL A 83 -3.81 1.04 6.92
CA VAL A 83 -3.85 -0.07 7.88
C VAL A 83 -4.82 0.24 9.02
N THR A 84 -4.79 1.45 9.58
CA THR A 84 -5.69 1.82 10.69
C THR A 84 -7.16 1.71 10.28
N GLU A 85 -7.53 2.28 9.13
CA GLU A 85 -8.89 2.20 8.62
C GLU A 85 -9.30 0.75 8.32
N TYR A 86 -8.40 -0.04 7.72
CA TYR A 86 -8.70 -1.43 7.38
C TYR A 86 -8.84 -2.31 8.62
N MET A 87 -8.03 -2.09 9.65
CA MET A 87 -8.18 -2.77 10.95
C MET A 87 -9.51 -2.41 11.61
N ALA A 88 -9.93 -1.14 11.57
CA ALA A 88 -11.25 -0.74 12.05
C ALA A 88 -12.38 -1.49 11.35
N TRP A 89 -12.27 -1.66 10.03
CA TRP A 89 -13.24 -2.44 9.25
C TRP A 89 -13.22 -3.93 9.60
N LEU A 90 -12.04 -4.54 9.79
CA LEU A 90 -11.90 -5.96 10.13
C LEU A 90 -12.45 -6.32 11.52
N ASN A 91 -12.45 -5.36 12.46
CA ASN A 91 -12.85 -5.57 13.85
C ASN A 91 -14.24 -4.99 14.16
N ARG A 92 -15.06 -4.71 13.15
CA ARG A 92 -16.46 -4.32 13.36
C ARG A 92 -17.28 -5.53 13.81
N ASP A 93 -18.20 -5.31 14.75
CA ASP A 93 -19.20 -6.32 15.08
C ASP A 93 -20.09 -6.59 13.85
N ALA A 94 -20.56 -7.84 13.72
CA ALA A 94 -21.41 -8.28 12.62
C ALA A 94 -22.80 -7.65 12.66
#